data_AF-A0A5E4YF58-F1
#
_entry.id   AF-A0A5E4YF58-F1
#
_cell.length_a   1.000
_cell.length_b   1.000
_cell.length_c   1.000
_cell.angle_alpha   90.00
_cell.angle_beta   90.00
_cell.angle_gamma   90.00
#
_symmetry.space_group_name_H-M   'P 1'
#
loop_
_entity.id
_entity.type
_entity.pdbx_description
1 polymer ?
#
loop_
_entity_poly.entity_id
_entity_poly.type
_entity_poly.pdbx_seq_one_letter_code
_entity_poly.pdbx_strand_id
1 'polypeptide(L)'
;MRTLTIPVKGIYFDQIKAGTKSFEYRLRTGYWVKRLVGQQYDRVVLTRGYPKANDLARRIELPWRGYIEKTIKHPHFGSEPVPVFAIRVSVVNKGYCVVCGHPRERAVHLPPLGSPEGSPAWGHEFVDQDTLNEIQS
;
A
#
# COMPACT_ATOMS: atom_id res chain seq x y z
N MET A 1 -0.52 -20.44 -4.74
CA MET A 1 -0.72 -18.98 -4.61
C MET A 1 -1.71 -18.68 -3.49
N ARG A 2 -1.27 -18.06 -2.41
CA ARG A 2 -2.10 -17.62 -1.27
C ARG A 2 -2.55 -16.19 -1.47
N THR A 3 -3.85 -15.98 -1.38
CA THR A 3 -4.50 -14.68 -1.63
C THR A 3 -5.18 -14.18 -0.37
N LEU A 4 -4.87 -12.95 0.05
CA LEU A 4 -5.61 -12.27 1.10
C LEU A 4 -6.72 -11.43 0.48
N THR A 5 -7.98 -11.83 0.65
CA THR A 5 -9.13 -11.03 0.17
C THR A 5 -9.66 -10.12 1.26
N ILE A 6 -9.79 -8.82 0.95
CA ILE A 6 -10.25 -7.79 1.88
C ILE A 6 -11.38 -6.97 1.23
N PRO A 7 -12.63 -7.05 1.75
CA PRO A 7 -13.69 -6.17 1.31
C PRO A 7 -13.50 -4.77 1.90
N VAL A 8 -13.48 -3.76 1.04
CA VAL A 8 -13.27 -2.35 1.41
C VAL A 8 -14.50 -1.50 1.11
N LYS A 9 -14.68 -0.44 1.90
CA LYS A 9 -15.73 0.56 1.67
C LYS A 9 -15.47 1.25 0.33
N GLY A 10 -16.54 1.53 -0.42
CA GLY A 10 -16.43 2.06 -1.79
C GLY A 10 -15.53 3.28 -1.91
N ILE A 11 -15.69 4.26 -1.01
CA ILE A 11 -14.84 5.46 -0.99
C ILE A 11 -13.35 5.14 -0.89
N TYR A 12 -12.96 4.16 -0.07
CA TYR A 12 -11.55 3.78 0.09
C TYR A 12 -11.05 2.92 -1.07
N PHE A 13 -11.90 2.06 -1.62
CA PHE A 13 -11.58 1.33 -2.84
C PHE A 13 -11.27 2.31 -3.99
N ASP A 14 -12.11 3.33 -4.16
CA ASP A 14 -11.97 4.32 -5.23
C ASP A 14 -10.71 5.19 -5.00
N GLN A 15 -10.37 5.55 -3.75
CA GLN A 15 -9.10 6.21 -3.40
C GLN A 15 -7.86 5.34 -3.65
N ILE A 16 -7.92 4.06 -3.28
CA ILE A 16 -6.84 3.11 -3.55
C ILE A 16 -6.65 2.95 -5.05
N LYS A 17 -7.73 2.77 -5.81
CA LYS A 17 -7.72 2.69 -7.27
C LYS A 17 -7.12 3.94 -7.93
N ALA A 18 -7.42 5.11 -7.37
CA ALA A 18 -6.86 6.39 -7.82
C ALA A 18 -5.40 6.61 -7.36
N GLY A 19 -4.84 5.72 -6.53
CA GLY A 19 -3.48 5.85 -6.02
C GLY A 19 -3.30 6.92 -4.94
N THR A 20 -4.39 7.43 -4.36
CA THR A 20 -4.34 8.47 -3.31
C THR A 20 -4.32 7.88 -1.90
N LYS A 21 -4.55 6.57 -1.75
CA LYS A 21 -4.53 5.85 -0.47
C LYS A 21 -3.61 4.64 -0.53
N SER A 22 -2.60 4.62 0.34
CA SER A 22 -1.56 3.58 0.38
C SER A 22 -1.82 2.45 1.37
N PHE A 23 -2.64 2.69 2.39
CA PHE A 23 -2.92 1.72 3.46
C PHE A 23 -4.39 1.43 3.64
N GLU A 24 -4.68 0.16 3.89
CA GLU A 24 -5.95 -0.31 4.45
C GLU A 24 -5.77 -0.61 5.93
N TYR A 25 -6.52 0.08 6.79
CA TYR A 25 -6.42 -0.08 8.23
C TYR A 25 -7.41 -1.11 8.76
N ARG A 26 -6.93 -2.08 9.52
CA ARG A 26 -7.75 -3.07 10.21
C ARG A 26 -7.42 -3.09 11.69
N LEU A 27 -8.44 -2.98 12.54
CA LEU A 27 -8.27 -3.11 13.98
C LEU A 27 -7.50 -4.40 14.31
N ARG A 28 -6.59 -4.31 15.27
CA ARG A 28 -5.79 -5.44 15.76
C ARG A 28 -6.64 -6.38 16.62
N THR A 29 -7.61 -7.03 15.99
CA THR A 29 -8.49 -8.01 16.64
C THR A 29 -7.95 -9.43 16.46
N GLY A 30 -8.39 -10.38 17.30
CA GLY A 30 -7.99 -11.78 17.18
C GLY A 30 -8.32 -12.40 15.80
N TYR A 31 -9.34 -11.89 15.12
CA TYR A 31 -9.65 -12.26 13.73
C TYR A 31 -8.53 -11.88 12.76
N TRP A 32 -8.05 -10.63 12.81
CA TRP A 32 -6.99 -10.15 11.92
C TRP A 32 -5.62 -10.69 12.30
N VAL A 33 -5.34 -10.87 13.59
CA VAL A 33 -4.11 -11.50 14.08
C VAL A 33 -3.93 -12.89 13.44
N LYS A 34 -4.97 -13.74 13.48
CA LYS A 34 -4.93 -15.08 12.87
C LYS A 34 -4.68 -15.06 11.35
N ARG A 35 -5.14 -14.01 10.66
CA ARG A 35 -5.01 -13.88 9.20
C ARG A 35 -3.70 -13.23 8.76
N LEU A 36 -3.02 -12.49 9.62
CA LEU A 36 -1.85 -11.68 9.24
C LEU A 36 -0.56 -12.17 9.91
N VAL A 37 -0.59 -12.43 11.22
CA VAL A 37 0.62 -12.76 11.99
C VAL A 37 1.08 -14.18 11.65
N GLY A 38 2.33 -14.31 11.21
CA GLY A 38 2.90 -15.59 10.79
C GLY A 38 2.33 -16.15 9.48
N GLN A 39 1.50 -15.37 8.75
CA GLN A 39 0.93 -15.78 7.48
C GLN A 39 1.74 -15.23 6.30
N GLN A 40 1.85 -16.05 5.25
CA GLN A 40 2.49 -15.68 4.00
C GLN A 40 1.44 -15.64 2.88
N TYR A 41 1.42 -14.54 2.14
CA TYR A 41 0.57 -14.31 0.98
C TYR A 41 1.42 -13.85 -0.19
N ASP A 42 0.97 -14.21 -1.40
CA ASP A 42 1.59 -13.73 -2.64
C ASP A 42 0.92 -12.42 -3.11
N ARG A 43 -0.39 -12.29 -2.86
CA ARG A 43 -1.19 -11.14 -3.30
C ARG A 43 -2.30 -10.78 -2.32
N VAL A 44 -2.74 -9.53 -2.41
CA VAL A 44 -3.96 -9.02 -1.78
C VAL A 44 -4.99 -8.66 -2.85
N VAL A 45 -6.24 -9.08 -2.63
CA VAL A 45 -7.38 -8.75 -3.50
C VAL A 45 -8.33 -7.88 -2.71
N LEU A 46 -8.51 -6.65 -3.16
CA LEU A 46 -9.47 -5.72 -2.59
C LEU A 46 -10.77 -5.79 -3.37
N THR A 47 -11.90 -5.82 -2.67
CA THR A 47 -13.22 -5.82 -3.31
C THR A 47 -14.04 -4.61 -2.88
N ARG A 48 -14.69 -3.94 -3.85
CA ARG A 48 -15.64 -2.86 -3.58
C ARG A 48 -16.96 -3.46 -3.09
N GLY A 49 -17.09 -3.64 -1.78
CA GLY A 49 -18.21 -4.39 -1.17
C GLY A 49 -18.14 -5.89 -1.47
N TYR A 50 -19.30 -6.52 -1.74
CA TYR A 50 -19.44 -7.94 -2.10
C TYR A 50 -19.86 -8.11 -3.57
N PRO A 51 -18.96 -7.88 -4.54
CA PRO A 51 -19.27 -8.04 -5.94
C PRO A 51 -19.49 -9.52 -6.30
N LYS A 52 -20.34 -9.77 -7.32
CA LYS A 52 -20.43 -11.09 -7.96
C LYS A 52 -19.04 -11.51 -8.49
N ALA A 53 -18.78 -12.82 -8.58
CA ALA A 53 -17.46 -13.35 -8.90
C ALA A 53 -16.83 -12.75 -10.19
N ASN A 54 -17.66 -12.45 -11.19
CA ASN A 54 -17.23 -11.98 -12.51
C ASN A 54 -17.15 -10.44 -12.65
N ASP A 55 -17.37 -9.68 -11.58
CA ASP A 55 -17.32 -8.22 -11.61
C ASP A 55 -15.90 -7.72 -11.33
N LEU A 56 -15.08 -7.77 -12.38
CA LEU A 56 -13.66 -7.39 -12.36
C LEU A 56 -13.45 -5.89 -12.08
N ALA A 57 -14.42 -5.03 -12.45
CA ALA A 57 -14.33 -3.59 -12.24
C ALA A 57 -14.31 -3.20 -10.75
N ARG A 58 -14.84 -4.09 -9.89
CA ARG A 58 -14.93 -3.94 -8.43
C ARG A 58 -13.85 -4.75 -7.69
N ARG A 59 -12.79 -5.14 -8.39
CA ARG A 59 -11.64 -5.86 -7.82
C ARG A 59 -10.35 -5.13 -8.16
N ILE A 60 -9.44 -5.07 -7.18
CA ILE A 60 -8.07 -4.61 -7.35
C ILE A 60 -7.18 -5.72 -6.82
N GLU A 61 -6.29 -6.25 -7.66
CA GLU A 61 -5.29 -7.24 -7.27
C GLU A 61 -3.94 -6.57 -7.19
N LEU A 62 -3.25 -6.76 -6.05
CA LEU A 62 -1.94 -6.18 -5.79
C LEU A 62 -1.00 -7.22 -5.21
N PRO A 63 0.32 -7.12 -5.47
CA PRO A 63 1.30 -7.95 -4.78
C PRO A 63 1.19 -7.73 -3.27
N TRP A 64 1.34 -8.80 -2.49
CA TRP A 64 1.37 -8.68 -1.04
C TRP A 64 2.69 -8.01 -0.64
N ARG A 65 2.60 -6.83 -0.02
CA ARG A 65 3.75 -6.05 0.47
C ARG A 65 3.86 -6.05 1.99
N GLY A 66 3.07 -6.86 2.67
CA GLY A 66 3.02 -6.89 4.14
C GLY A 66 2.15 -5.79 4.75
N TYR A 67 2.32 -5.61 6.05
CA TYR A 67 1.63 -4.62 6.87
C TYR A 67 2.59 -4.06 7.91
N ILE A 68 2.21 -2.93 8.50
CA ILE A 68 2.86 -2.35 9.68
C ILE A 68 1.85 -2.25 10.83
N GLU A 69 2.29 -2.42 12.07
CA GLU A 69 1.46 -2.19 13.25
C GLU A 69 1.55 -0.71 13.65
N LYS A 70 0.40 -0.05 13.79
CA LYS A 70 0.31 1.37 14.16
C LYS A 70 -0.76 1.59 15.20
N THR A 71 -0.61 2.65 15.99
CA THR A 71 -1.69 3.18 16.82
C THR A 71 -2.17 4.47 16.18
N ILE A 72 -3.44 4.51 15.77
CA ILE A 72 -4.01 5.67 15.05
C ILE A 72 -5.29 6.15 15.72
N LYS A 73 -5.55 7.46 15.63
CA LYS A 73 -6.88 8.04 15.85
C LYS A 73 -7.56 8.16 14.50
N HIS A 74 -8.69 7.46 14.31
CA HIS A 74 -9.36 7.40 13.02
C HIS A 74 -10.88 7.57 13.18
N PRO A 75 -11.55 8.43 12.39
CA PRO A 75 -12.99 8.71 12.54
C PRO A 75 -13.89 7.46 12.52
N HIS A 76 -13.47 6.39 11.85
CA HIS A 76 -14.23 5.13 11.82
C HIS A 76 -13.98 4.18 13.00
N PHE A 77 -12.95 4.42 13.81
CA PHE A 77 -12.63 3.59 14.97
C PHE A 77 -12.95 4.28 16.30
N GLY A 78 -13.26 5.58 16.28
CA GLY A 78 -13.62 6.36 17.46
C GLY A 78 -12.65 7.50 17.73
N SER A 79 -12.84 8.18 18.87
CA SER A 79 -11.99 9.29 19.32
C SER A 79 -10.67 8.82 19.93
N GLU A 80 -10.61 7.57 20.39
CA GLU A 80 -9.46 7.02 21.09
C GLU A 80 -8.42 6.47 20.11
N PRO A 81 -7.12 6.59 20.42
CA PRO A 81 -6.08 5.91 19.67
C PRO A 81 -6.26 4.38 19.77
N VAL A 82 -6.29 3.70 18.62
CA VAL A 82 -6.48 2.24 18.56
C VAL A 82 -5.34 1.56 17.81
N PRO A 83 -4.91 0.36 18.24
CA PRO A 83 -3.94 -0.44 17.51
C PRO A 83 -4.57 -1.04 16.25
N VAL A 84 -3.89 -0.87 15.11
CA VAL A 84 -4.30 -1.32 13.79
C VAL A 84 -3.16 -1.99 13.06
N PHE A 85 -3.52 -2.89 12.16
CA PHE A 85 -2.68 -3.30 11.04
C PHE A 85 -2.92 -2.33 9.88
N ALA A 86 -1.87 -1.65 9.44
CA ALA A 86 -1.87 -0.85 8.21
C ALA A 86 -1.31 -1.70 7.07
N ILE A 87 -2.23 -2.30 6.30
CA ILE A 87 -1.92 -3.22 5.20
C ILE A 87 -1.56 -2.40 3.97
N ARG A 88 -0.40 -2.69 3.34
CA ARG A 88 0.07 -1.97 2.15
C ARG A 88 -0.79 -2.34 0.93
N VAL A 89 -1.44 -1.34 0.34
CA VAL A 89 -2.40 -1.47 -0.77
C VAL A 89 -2.18 -0.42 -1.88
N SER A 90 -1.01 0.21 -1.94
CA SER A 90 -0.72 1.21 -2.97
C SER A 90 -0.68 0.61 -4.39
N VAL A 91 -1.55 1.10 -5.28
CA VAL A 91 -1.56 0.73 -6.72
C VAL A 91 -0.42 1.39 -7.50
N VAL A 92 0.02 2.56 -7.04
CA VAL A 92 1.16 3.29 -7.59
C VAL A 92 2.42 2.76 -6.92
N ASN A 93 3.29 2.14 -7.71
CA ASN A 93 4.66 1.88 -7.29
C ASN A 93 5.50 3.14 -7.50
N LYS A 94 5.05 4.26 -6.93
CA LYS A 94 5.87 5.46 -6.82
C LYS A 94 6.89 5.17 -5.75
N GLY A 95 8.01 4.62 -6.17
CA GLY A 95 9.19 4.64 -5.34
C GLY A 95 9.60 6.10 -5.17
N TYR A 96 9.80 6.54 -3.95
CA TYR A 96 10.31 7.86 -3.62
C TYR A 96 11.71 7.71 -3.04
N CYS A 97 12.60 8.59 -3.47
CA CYS A 97 14.01 8.51 -3.15
C CYS A 97 14.24 8.77 -1.64
N VAL A 98 14.92 7.85 -0.96
CA VAL A 98 15.29 8.00 0.47
C VAL A 98 16.28 9.14 0.72
N VAL A 99 17.04 9.53 -0.30
CA VAL A 99 18.07 10.59 -0.20
C VAL A 99 17.44 11.97 -0.33
N CYS A 100 16.54 12.19 -1.29
CA CYS A 100 16.02 13.53 -1.60
C CYS A 100 14.49 13.68 -1.49
N GLY A 101 13.76 12.64 -1.09
CA GLY A 101 12.31 12.68 -0.86
C GLY A 101 11.43 12.77 -2.12
N HIS A 102 12.02 12.79 -3.32
CA HIS A 102 11.27 13.00 -4.56
C HIS A 102 10.82 11.68 -5.20
N PRO A 103 9.67 11.68 -5.92
CA PRO A 103 9.22 10.50 -6.64
C PRO A 103 10.22 10.10 -7.74
N ARG A 104 10.26 8.81 -8.05
CA ARG A 104 11.10 8.23 -9.13
C ARG A 104 10.83 8.87 -10.49
N GLU A 105 9.62 9.36 -10.72
CA GLU A 105 9.26 10.01 -12.00
C GLU A 105 9.74 11.47 -12.10
N ARG A 106 10.37 12.04 -11.07
CA ARG A 106 10.91 13.41 -11.14
C ARG A 106 12.11 13.45 -12.08
N ALA A 107 12.23 14.50 -12.89
CA ALA A 107 13.29 14.64 -13.91
C ALA A 107 14.72 14.43 -13.37
N VAL A 108 14.99 14.79 -12.10
CA VAL A 108 16.27 14.56 -11.42
C VAL A 108 16.64 13.07 -11.26
N HIS A 109 15.67 12.17 -11.39
CA HIS A 109 15.83 10.71 -11.27
C HIS A 109 15.66 9.96 -12.59
N LEU A 110 15.34 10.65 -13.69
CA LEU A 110 15.26 10.05 -15.01
C LEU A 110 16.67 10.00 -15.62
N PRO A 111 17.08 8.87 -16.22
CA PRO A 111 18.35 8.83 -16.94
C PRO A 111 18.28 9.74 -18.18
N PRO A 112 19.41 10.33 -18.62
CA PRO A 112 19.45 11.14 -19.83
C PRO A 112 19.00 10.32 -21.05
N LEU A 113 18.32 10.99 -21.98
CA LEU A 113 17.78 10.39 -23.20
C LEU A 113 18.91 9.62 -23.93
N GLY A 114 18.70 8.32 -24.18
CA GLY A 114 19.69 7.44 -24.79
C GLY A 114 20.46 6.52 -23.83
N SER A 115 20.18 6.59 -22.53
CA SER A 115 20.72 5.63 -21.55
C SER A 115 20.09 4.24 -21.74
N PRO A 116 20.85 3.14 -21.55
CA PRO A 116 20.28 1.80 -21.64
C PRO A 116 19.20 1.59 -20.57
N GLU A 117 18.10 0.93 -20.95
CA GLU A 117 17.06 0.51 -20.02
C GLU A 117 17.69 -0.26 -18.85
N GLY A 118 17.41 0.20 -17.62
CA GLY A 118 17.96 -0.41 -16.39
C GLY A 118 19.22 0.24 -15.82
N SER A 119 19.70 1.35 -16.40
CA SER A 119 20.78 2.15 -15.77
C SER A 119 20.37 2.61 -14.36
N PRO A 120 21.15 2.30 -13.30
CA PRO A 120 20.78 2.67 -11.94
C PRO A 120 20.79 4.19 -11.78
N ALA A 121 19.73 4.77 -11.22
CA ALA A 121 19.75 6.15 -10.75
C ALA A 121 20.68 6.21 -9.54
N TRP A 122 21.96 6.55 -9.77
CA TRP A 122 22.99 6.96 -8.81
C TRP A 122 22.66 6.70 -7.34
N GLY A 123 22.84 5.49 -6.81
CA GLY A 123 22.75 5.21 -5.36
C GLY A 123 21.45 5.61 -4.66
N HIS A 124 20.37 5.92 -5.39
CA HIS A 124 19.10 6.36 -4.82
C HIS A 124 18.18 5.15 -4.64
N GLU A 125 18.04 4.68 -3.41
CA GLU A 125 17.03 3.69 -3.05
C GLU A 125 15.64 4.34 -3.04
N PHE A 126 14.63 3.62 -3.53
CA PHE A 126 13.26 4.11 -3.62
C PHE A 126 12.31 3.28 -2.77
N VAL A 127 11.60 3.94 -1.85
CA VAL A 127 10.60 3.34 -0.95
C VAL A 127 9.24 4.02 -1.15
N ASP A 128 8.13 3.44 -0.72
CA ASP A 128 6.86 4.16 -0.79
C ASP A 128 6.83 5.42 0.11
N GLN A 129 5.95 6.37 -0.22
CA GLN A 129 5.84 7.67 0.46
C GLN A 129 5.73 7.55 1.98
N ASP A 130 5.02 6.52 2.47
CA ASP A 130 4.80 6.35 3.89
C ASP A 130 6.06 5.87 4.60
N THR A 131 6.83 4.97 3.98
CA THR A 131 8.16 4.60 4.48
C THR A 131 9.15 5.76 4.41
N LEU A 132 9.07 6.62 3.39
CA LEU A 132 9.86 7.86 3.39
C LEU A 132 9.53 8.78 4.56
N ASN A 133 8.24 9.01 4.81
CA ASN A 133 7.81 9.89 5.89
C ASN A 133 8.27 9.36 7.26
N GLU A 134 8.40 8.03 7.44
CA GLU A 134 8.94 7.42 8.65
C GLU A 134 10.46 7.55 8.76
N ILE A 135 11.21 7.43 7.66
CA ILE A 135 12.68 7.60 7.67
C ILE A 135 13.09 9.05 7.93
N GLN A 136 12.26 10.01 7.51
CA GLN A 136 12.54 11.45 7.63
C GLN A 136 12.01 12.09 8.93
N SER A 137 11.34 11.32 9.79
CA SER A 137 10.82 11.77 11.10
C SER A 137 11.73 11.39 12.25
#